data_AF-A0A3D9RYH9-F1
#
_entry.id   AF-A0A3D9RYH9-F1
#
_cell.length_a   1.000
_cell.length_b   1.000
_cell.length_c   1.000
_cell.angle_alpha   90.00
_cell.angle_beta   90.00
_cell.angle_gamma   90.00
#
_symmetry.space_group_name_H-M   'P 1'
#
loop_
_entity.id
_entity.type
_entity.pdbx_description
1 polymer ?
#
loop_
_entity_poly.entity_id
_entity_poly.type
_entity_poly.pdbx_seq_one_letter_code
_entity_poly.pdbx_strand_id
1 'polypeptide(L)'
;MGSSTKASEDPGCEMNVVESVQELLVLLNSTAQEILQLDLENEAATDRLEQLQSVQSGTRQQIDELCKANGMPIDKRSLRELLIECVALEKQIAVKLSVQRGVLNEHMSQIKKAEMARSRYHQTYTQAEGYFLDAHQ
;
A
#
# COMPACT_ATOMS: atom_id res chain seq x y z
N MET A 1 16.34 -50.54 -44.18
CA MET A 1 15.19 -50.84 -43.30
C MET A 1 15.59 -50.48 -41.89
N GLY A 2 14.90 -49.53 -41.25
CA GLY A 2 15.09 -49.21 -39.83
C GLY A 2 15.30 -47.73 -39.51
N SER A 3 14.49 -46.82 -40.06
CA SER A 3 14.34 -45.48 -39.47
C SER A 3 13.38 -45.59 -38.29
N SER A 4 13.89 -45.42 -37.07
CA SER A 4 13.08 -45.20 -35.87
C SER A 4 13.30 -43.78 -35.37
N THR A 5 12.54 -42.84 -35.92
CA THR A 5 12.27 -41.56 -35.28
C THR A 5 11.13 -41.77 -34.29
N LYS A 6 11.47 -41.97 -33.01
CA LYS A 6 10.53 -41.71 -31.92
C LYS A 6 10.39 -40.21 -31.78
N ALA A 7 9.27 -39.67 -32.24
CA ALA A 7 8.78 -38.37 -31.80
C ALA A 7 8.48 -38.49 -30.31
N SER A 8 9.26 -37.81 -29.49
CA SER A 8 8.93 -37.57 -28.09
C SER A 8 8.01 -36.36 -28.09
N GLU A 9 6.71 -36.62 -27.89
CA GLU A 9 5.74 -35.59 -27.55
C GLU A 9 6.11 -35.05 -26.17
N ASP A 10 6.61 -33.82 -26.12
CA ASP A 10 6.67 -33.03 -24.89
C ASP A 10 5.31 -32.33 -24.74
N PRO A 11 4.50 -32.60 -23.70
CA PRO A 11 3.35 -31.78 -23.38
C PRO A 11 3.87 -30.56 -22.62
N GLY A 12 4.41 -29.60 -23.36
CA GLY A 12 4.74 -28.28 -22.83
C GLY A 12 3.43 -27.62 -22.38
N CYS A 13 3.26 -27.52 -21.06
CA CYS A 13 2.12 -26.92 -20.41
C CYS A 13 1.99 -25.45 -20.83
N GLU A 14 1.20 -25.17 -21.87
CA GLU A 14 0.74 -23.82 -22.19
C GLU A 14 -0.25 -23.40 -21.10
N MET A 15 0.27 -22.87 -19.99
CA MET A 15 -0.53 -22.24 -18.96
C MET A 15 -1.34 -21.13 -19.64
N ASN A 16 -2.66 -21.27 -19.66
CA ASN A 16 -3.54 -20.38 -20.40
C ASN A 16 -3.36 -18.97 -19.84
N VAL A 17 -2.93 -18.01 -20.67
CA VAL A 17 -2.71 -16.61 -20.27
C VAL A 17 -3.87 -16.04 -19.46
N VAL A 18 -5.09 -16.49 -19.76
CA VAL A 18 -6.31 -16.07 -19.06
C VAL A 18 -6.38 -16.59 -17.62
N GLU A 19 -5.90 -17.80 -17.37
CA GLU A 19 -5.78 -18.37 -16.02
C GLU A 19 -4.70 -17.62 -15.24
N SER A 20 -3.57 -17.29 -15.88
CA SER A 20 -2.51 -16.49 -15.25
C SER A 20 -2.98 -15.08 -14.83
N VAL A 21 -3.77 -14.39 -15.67
CA VAL A 21 -4.34 -13.08 -15.31
C VAL A 21 -5.39 -13.20 -14.21
N GLN A 22 -6.17 -14.29 -14.20
CA GLN A 22 -7.15 -14.55 -13.14
C GLN A 22 -6.47 -14.74 -11.79
N GLU A 23 -5.39 -15.53 -11.74
CA GLU A 23 -4.60 -15.76 -10.53
C GLU A 23 -4.01 -14.45 -9.99
N LEU A 24 -3.49 -13.60 -10.87
CA LEU A 24 -2.96 -12.29 -10.48
C LEU A 24 -4.06 -11.37 -9.93
N LEU A 25 -5.27 -11.38 -10.49
CA LEU A 25 -6.40 -10.61 -9.96
C LEU A 25 -6.88 -11.14 -8.61
N VAL A 26 -6.87 -12.46 -8.40
CA VAL A 26 -7.19 -13.07 -7.11
C VAL A 26 -6.15 -12.67 -6.06
N LEU A 27 -4.86 -12.70 -6.42
CA LEU A 27 -3.77 -12.23 -5.55
C LEU A 27 -3.91 -10.74 -5.21
N LEU A 28 -4.28 -9.91 -6.19
CA LEU A 28 -4.50 -8.49 -5.97
C LEU A 28 -5.66 -8.24 -5.00
N ASN A 29 -6.75 -9.02 -5.14
CA ASN A 29 -7.90 -8.95 -4.26
C ASN A 29 -7.52 -9.35 -2.82
N SER A 30 -6.86 -10.49 -2.62
CA SER A 30 -6.45 -10.96 -1.30
C SER A 30 -5.49 -9.97 -0.63
N THR A 31 -4.54 -9.43 -1.38
CA THR A 31 -3.60 -8.40 -0.91
C THR A 31 -4.34 -7.13 -0.48
N ALA A 32 -5.34 -6.69 -1.25
CA ALA A 32 -6.15 -5.52 -0.91
C ALA A 32 -7.02 -5.76 0.34
N GLN A 33 -7.56 -6.97 0.52
CA GLN A 33 -8.28 -7.35 1.73
C GLN A 33 -7.36 -7.37 2.96
N GLU A 34 -6.14 -7.91 2.84
CA GLU A 34 -5.15 -7.87 3.91
C GLU A 34 -4.82 -6.44 4.31
N ILE A 35 -4.58 -5.54 3.35
CA ILE A 35 -4.32 -4.12 3.61
C ILE A 35 -5.50 -3.47 4.37
N LEU A 36 -6.74 -3.78 4.00
CA LEU A 36 -7.93 -3.25 4.69
C LEU A 36 -8.04 -3.73 6.13
N GLN A 37 -7.55 -4.92 6.44
CA GLN A 37 -7.59 -5.49 7.79
C GLN A 37 -6.43 -5.04 8.68
N LEU A 38 -5.37 -4.44 8.12
CA LEU A 38 -4.23 -3.97 8.90
C LEU A 38 -4.62 -2.93 9.95
N ASP A 39 -4.20 -3.13 11.18
CA ASP A 39 -4.29 -2.11 12.22
C ASP A 39 -3.06 -1.19 12.17
N LEU A 40 -3.18 -0.08 11.45
CA LEU A 40 -2.06 0.84 11.20
C LEU A 40 -1.73 1.75 12.40
N GLU A 41 -2.40 1.56 13.55
CA GLU A 41 -1.93 2.13 14.83
C GLU A 41 -0.73 1.33 15.39
N ASN A 42 -0.55 0.08 14.93
CA ASN A 42 0.59 -0.76 15.27
C ASN A 42 1.75 -0.52 14.30
N GLU A 43 2.94 -0.22 14.82
CA GLU A 43 4.15 0.01 14.03
C GLU A 43 4.49 -1.17 13.11
N ALA A 44 4.33 -2.42 13.60
CA ALA A 44 4.56 -3.63 12.80
C ALA A 44 3.59 -3.77 11.60
N ALA A 45 2.42 -3.14 11.67
CA ALA A 45 1.47 -3.10 10.55
C ALA A 45 1.91 -2.12 9.45
N THR A 46 2.75 -1.15 9.77
CA THR A 46 3.30 -0.19 8.79
C THR A 46 4.30 -0.87 7.86
N ASP A 47 5.22 -1.65 8.41
CA ASP A 47 6.16 -2.45 7.61
C ASP A 47 5.42 -3.47 6.73
N ARG A 48 4.38 -4.10 7.30
CA ARG A 48 3.53 -5.02 6.55
C ARG A 48 2.74 -4.33 5.45
N LEU A 49 2.28 -3.10 5.68
CA LEU A 49 1.60 -2.29 4.66
C LEU A 49 2.54 -2.02 3.47
N GLU A 50 3.78 -1.62 3.72
CA GLU A 50 4.75 -1.36 2.66
C GLU A 50 5.06 -2.60 1.83
N GLN A 51 5.23 -3.76 2.49
CA GLN A 51 5.41 -5.04 1.81
C GLN A 51 4.20 -5.39 0.92
N LEU A 52 2.98 -5.25 1.44
CA LEU A 52 1.76 -5.56 0.69
C LEU A 52 1.55 -4.58 -0.47
N GLN A 53 1.89 -3.30 -0.31
CA GLN A 53 1.85 -2.33 -1.40
C GLN A 53 2.88 -2.62 -2.49
N SER A 54 4.07 -3.11 -2.12
CA SER A 54 5.08 -3.57 -3.08
C SER A 54 4.57 -4.76 -3.91
N VAL A 55 3.97 -5.75 -3.24
CA VAL A 55 3.33 -6.90 -3.91
C VAL A 55 2.23 -6.43 -4.86
N GLN A 56 1.33 -5.58 -4.38
CA GLN A 56 0.24 -5.04 -5.19
C GLN A 56 0.73 -4.28 -6.43
N SER A 57 1.79 -3.48 -6.30
CA SER A 57 2.43 -2.76 -7.41
C SER A 57 3.04 -3.72 -8.43
N GLY A 58 3.79 -4.73 -7.97
CA GLY A 58 4.38 -5.75 -8.83
C GLY A 58 3.33 -6.58 -9.57
N THR A 59 2.28 -7.02 -8.87
CA THR A 59 1.16 -7.77 -9.45
C THR A 59 0.43 -6.96 -10.51
N ARG A 60 0.19 -5.66 -10.29
CA ARG A 60 -0.39 -4.77 -11.31
C ARG A 60 0.47 -4.67 -12.55
N GLN A 61 1.78 -4.49 -12.37
CA GLN A 61 2.70 -4.40 -13.48
C GLN A 61 2.71 -5.69 -14.30
N GLN A 62 2.68 -6.85 -13.65
CA GLN A 62 2.59 -8.14 -14.33
C GLN A 62 1.28 -8.29 -15.13
N ILE A 63 0.15 -7.85 -14.57
CA ILE A 63 -1.14 -7.84 -15.30
C ILE A 63 -1.03 -6.93 -16.53
N ASP A 64 -0.50 -5.72 -16.38
CA ASP A 64 -0.34 -4.77 -17.49
C ASP A 64 0.58 -5.32 -18.60
N GLU A 65 1.68 -5.98 -18.23
CA GLU A 65 2.60 -6.62 -19.17
C GLU A 65 1.93 -7.77 -19.93
N LEU A 66 1.19 -8.65 -19.24
CA LEU A 66 0.46 -9.75 -19.86
C LEU A 66 -0.67 -9.26 -20.76
N CYS A 67 -1.38 -8.21 -20.38
CA CYS A 67 -2.42 -7.60 -21.19
C CYS A 67 -1.85 -6.94 -22.46
N LYS A 68 -0.71 -6.25 -22.35
CA LYS A 68 -0.01 -5.64 -23.51
C LYS A 68 0.55 -6.70 -24.46
N ALA A 69 1.17 -7.74 -23.92
CA ALA A 69 1.82 -8.79 -24.72
C ALA A 69 0.80 -9.61 -25.54
N ASN A 70 -0.38 -9.86 -24.99
CA ASN A 70 -1.37 -10.74 -25.61
C ASN A 70 -2.49 -10.01 -26.35
N GLY A 71 -2.53 -8.66 -26.31
CA GLY A 71 -3.55 -7.85 -27.00
C GLY A 71 -4.99 -8.18 -26.57
N MET A 72 -5.15 -8.85 -25.43
CA MET A 72 -6.43 -9.42 -24.99
C MET A 72 -7.24 -8.36 -24.25
N PRO A 73 -8.41 -7.95 -24.77
CA PRO A 73 -9.38 -7.27 -23.93
C PRO A 73 -9.80 -8.26 -22.83
N ILE A 74 -9.87 -7.79 -21.58
CA ILE A 74 -10.43 -8.56 -20.47
C ILE A 74 -11.93 -8.76 -20.78
N ASP A 75 -12.25 -9.81 -21.53
CA ASP A 75 -13.60 -10.03 -22.10
C ASP A 75 -14.39 -11.11 -21.37
N LYS A 76 -13.73 -11.85 -20.46
CA LYS A 76 -14.44 -12.70 -19.51
C LYS A 76 -15.12 -11.83 -18.44
N ARG A 77 -16.44 -11.95 -18.35
CA ARG A 77 -17.28 -11.26 -17.35
C ARG A 77 -16.76 -11.43 -15.92
N SER A 78 -16.30 -12.64 -15.57
CA SER A 78 -15.74 -12.94 -14.25
C SER A 78 -14.49 -12.11 -13.92
N LEU A 79 -13.59 -11.89 -14.89
CA LEU A 79 -12.41 -11.07 -14.70
C LEU A 79 -12.76 -9.58 -14.54
N ARG A 80 -13.79 -9.11 -15.24
CA ARG A 80 -14.31 -7.75 -15.06
C ARG A 80 -14.90 -7.56 -13.67
N GLU A 81 -15.66 -8.53 -13.18
CA GLU A 81 -16.23 -8.50 -11.82
C GLU A 81 -15.13 -8.47 -10.76
N LEU A 82 -14.10 -9.33 -10.89
CA LEU A 82 -12.91 -9.32 -10.03
C LEU A 82 -12.16 -7.98 -10.07
N LEU A 83 -12.01 -7.38 -11.26
CA LEU A 83 -11.35 -6.08 -11.41
C LEU A 83 -12.14 -4.96 -10.74
N ILE A 84 -13.48 -4.95 -10.90
CA ILE A 84 -14.35 -3.98 -10.24
C ILE A 84 -14.23 -4.10 -8.72
N GLU A 85 -14.20 -5.32 -8.20
CA GLU A 85 -14.01 -5.58 -6.78
C GLU A 85 -12.66 -5.07 -6.28
N CYS A 86 -11.57 -5.35 -7.01
CA CYS A 86 -10.25 -4.83 -6.72
C CYS A 86 -10.24 -3.29 -6.66
N VAL A 87 -10.87 -2.62 -7.64
CA VAL A 87 -10.99 -1.16 -7.66
C VAL A 87 -11.82 -0.64 -6.48
N ALA A 88 -12.86 -1.36 -6.06
CA ALA A 88 -13.66 -0.99 -4.91
C ALA A 88 -12.86 -1.11 -3.60
N LEU A 89 -12.06 -2.16 -3.43
CA LEU A 89 -11.17 -2.34 -2.28
C LEU A 89 -10.13 -1.22 -2.22
N GLU A 90 -9.54 -0.86 -3.37
CA GLU A 90 -8.55 0.22 -3.47
C GLU A 90 -9.10 1.59 -3.05
N LYS A 91 -10.34 1.89 -3.43
CA LYS A 91 -11.02 3.10 -2.97
C LYS A 91 -11.18 3.11 -1.46
N GLN A 92 -11.52 1.96 -0.85
CA GLN A 92 -11.65 1.85 0.60
C GLN A 92 -10.29 2.02 1.30
N ILE A 93 -9.22 1.43 0.77
CA ILE A 93 -7.85 1.58 1.27
C ILE A 93 -7.45 3.06 1.24
N ALA A 94 -7.67 3.74 0.11
CA ALA A 94 -7.35 5.15 -0.05
C ALA A 94 -8.06 6.04 0.99
N VAL A 95 -9.34 5.76 1.27
CA VAL A 95 -10.09 6.46 2.31
C VAL A 95 -9.48 6.20 3.69
N LYS A 96 -9.20 4.94 4.03
CA LYS A 96 -8.60 4.55 5.32
C LYS A 96 -7.25 5.26 5.56
N LEU A 97 -6.35 5.23 4.57
CA LEU A 97 -5.06 5.90 4.65
C LEU A 97 -5.19 7.41 4.75
N SER A 98 -6.17 8.01 4.07
CA SER A 98 -6.45 9.45 4.16
C SER A 98 -6.90 9.86 5.56
N VAL A 99 -7.79 9.08 6.18
CA VAL A 99 -8.25 9.31 7.56
C VAL A 99 -7.08 9.28 8.53
N GLN A 100 -6.21 8.26 8.44
CA GLN A 100 -5.07 8.14 9.33
C GLN A 100 -4.02 9.22 9.13
N ARG A 101 -3.78 9.63 7.89
CA ARG A 101 -2.95 10.82 7.61
C ARG A 101 -3.52 12.07 8.27
N GLY A 102 -4.85 12.20 8.31
CA GLY A 102 -5.54 13.27 9.03
C GLY A 102 -5.24 13.25 10.53
N VAL A 103 -5.39 12.09 11.17
CA VAL A 103 -5.09 11.88 12.60
C VAL A 103 -3.63 12.21 12.92
N LEU A 104 -2.68 11.70 12.13
CA LEU A 104 -1.25 12.00 12.30
C LEU A 104 -0.94 13.49 12.19
N ASN A 105 -1.54 14.19 11.22
CA ASN A 105 -1.36 15.63 11.07
C ASN A 105 -1.92 16.41 12.27
N GLU A 106 -3.03 15.95 12.84
CA GLU A 106 -3.59 16.55 14.04
C GLU A 106 -2.64 16.39 15.25
N HIS A 107 -2.15 15.18 15.50
CA HIS A 107 -1.16 14.93 16.55
C HIS A 107 0.10 15.77 16.36
N MET A 108 0.61 15.87 15.14
CA MET A 108 1.77 16.71 14.82
C MET A 108 1.50 18.19 15.10
N SER A 109 0.29 18.68 14.80
CA SER A 109 -0.13 20.05 15.11
C SER A 109 -0.20 20.30 16.62
N GLN A 110 -0.72 19.34 17.39
CA GLN A 110 -0.78 19.41 18.85
C GLN A 110 0.62 19.43 19.47
N ILE A 111 1.53 18.58 18.99
CA ILE A 111 2.94 18.56 19.44
C ILE A 111 3.61 19.91 19.20
N LYS A 112 3.47 20.47 17.99
CA LYS A 112 4.02 21.80 17.66
C LYS A 112 3.45 22.91 18.57
N LYS A 113 2.15 22.86 18.87
CA LYS A 113 1.51 23.81 19.80
C LYS A 113 2.07 23.67 21.21
N ALA A 114 2.26 22.44 21.69
CA ALA A 114 2.84 22.16 23.00
C ALA A 114 4.30 22.64 23.09
N GLU A 115 5.09 22.42 22.04
CA GLU A 115 6.47 22.89 21.94
C GLU A 115 6.56 24.42 21.95
N MET A 116 5.73 25.10 21.16
CA MET A 116 5.67 26.57 21.17
C MET A 116 5.25 27.11 22.55
N ALA A 117 4.28 26.48 23.21
CA ALA A 117 3.86 26.86 24.55
C ALA A 117 5.02 26.70 25.55
N ARG A 118 5.70 25.55 25.54
CA ARG A 118 6.88 25.29 26.39
C ARG A 118 7.98 26.32 26.17
N SER A 119 8.29 26.65 24.92
CA SER A 119 9.30 27.67 24.59
C SER A 119 8.91 29.05 25.09
N ARG A 120 7.62 29.44 24.98
CA ARG A 120 7.12 30.70 25.55
C ARG A 120 7.22 30.72 27.07
N TYR A 121 6.78 29.66 27.74
CA TYR A 121 6.90 29.55 29.19
C TYR A 121 8.36 29.67 29.65
N HIS A 122 9.27 28.99 28.97
CA HIS A 122 10.70 29.06 29.29
C HIS A 122 11.25 30.48 29.07
N GLN A 123 10.91 31.14 27.97
CA GLN A 123 11.33 32.53 27.72
C GLN A 123 10.79 33.50 28.78
N THR A 124 9.50 33.41 29.11
CA THR A 124 8.89 34.26 30.15
C THR A 124 9.50 34.01 31.52
N TYR A 125 9.77 32.75 31.87
CA TYR A 125 10.44 32.38 33.11
C TYR A 125 11.84 32.97 33.21
N THR A 126 12.69 32.76 32.20
CA THR A 126 14.07 33.28 32.17
C THR A 126 14.09 34.81 32.19
N GLN A 127 13.13 35.47 31.51
CA GLN A 127 13.00 36.92 31.54
C GLN A 127 12.58 37.43 32.93
N ALA A 128 11.64 36.76 33.60
CA ALA A 128 11.21 37.12 34.94
C ALA A 128 12.35 36.94 35.95
N GLU A 129 13.06 35.80 35.94
CA GLU A 129 14.21 35.56 36.82
C GLU A 129 15.36 36.56 36.57
N GLY A 130 15.64 36.87 35.30
CA GLY A 130 16.64 37.88 34.94
C GLY A 130 16.28 39.28 35.47
N TYR A 131 15.00 39.65 35.43
CA TYR A 131 14.52 40.92 35.98
C TYR A 131 14.67 41.01 37.51
N PHE A 132 14.48 39.91 38.23
CA PHE A 132 14.67 39.89 39.69
C PHE A 132 16.15 39.96 40.11
N LEU A 133 17.06 39.37 39.33
CA LEU A 133 18.50 39.42 39.64
C LEU A 133 19.11 40.82 39.40
N ASP A 134 18.62 41.56 38.39
CA ASP A 134 19.12 42.89 38.03
C ASP A 134 18.57 43.99 38.97
N ALA A 135 17.38 43.79 39.55
CA ALA A 135 16.77 44.74 40.49
C ALA A 135 17.39 44.72 41.92
N HIS A 136 18.33 43.82 42.18
CA HIS A 136 19.00 43.65 43.48
C HIS A 136 20.49 44.08 43.46
N GLN A 137 20.96 44.75 42.41
CA GLN A 137 22.27 45.44 42.35
C GLN A 137 22.11 46.96 42.47
#